data_AF-A0A0C9RL94-F1
#
_entry.id   AF-A0A0C9RL94-F1
#
_cell.length_a   1.000
_cell.length_b   1.000
_cell.length_c   1.000
_cell.angle_alpha   90.00
_cell.angle_beta   90.00
_cell.angle_gamma   90.00
#
_symmetry.space_group_name_H-M   'P 1'
#
loop_
_entity.id
_entity.type
_entity.pdbx_description
1 polymer ?
#
loop_
_entity_poly.entity_id
_entity_poly.type
_entity_poly.pdbx_seq_one_letter_code
_entity_poly.pdbx_strand_id
1 'polypeptide(L)'
;MAGATLFERAQALTSVNREEGITLLNKIVREQEVAENDEELIRLKEQGILQLGELYKQEGKAKELADLIKVTRPFLSLISKAKAAKMVRTLVDMFLDMDAGTGIEVQLCKDCIEWAKQEKSTFLRQSLEARLIA
;
A
#
# COMPACT_ATOMS: atom_id res chain seq x y z
N MET A 1 -5.75 -18.73 -11.24
CA MET A 1 -4.51 -19.42 -11.70
C MET A 1 -3.46 -18.49 -12.33
N ALA A 2 -3.71 -17.75 -13.42
CA ALA A 2 -2.67 -16.91 -14.07
C ALA A 2 -2.16 -15.72 -13.22
N GLY A 3 -3.00 -15.16 -12.33
CA GLY A 3 -2.57 -14.09 -11.41
C GLY A 3 -1.66 -14.59 -10.30
N ALA A 4 -1.92 -15.80 -9.78
CA ALA A 4 -1.09 -16.43 -8.75
C ALA A 4 0.33 -16.71 -9.25
N THR A 5 0.47 -17.22 -10.49
CA THR A 5 1.78 -17.54 -11.07
C THR A 5 2.64 -16.29 -11.33
N LEU A 6 2.02 -15.16 -11.71
CA LEU A 6 2.72 -13.89 -11.89
C LEU A 6 3.19 -13.30 -10.55
N PHE A 7 2.36 -13.41 -9.52
CA PHE A 7 2.71 -12.95 -8.18
C PHE A 7 3.87 -13.77 -7.58
N GLU A 8 3.80 -15.09 -7.65
CA GLU A 8 4.88 -15.99 -7.20
C GLU A 8 6.20 -15.69 -7.93
N ARG A 9 6.14 -15.43 -9.24
CA ARG A 9 7.31 -15.01 -10.01
C ARG A 9 7.89 -13.68 -9.51
N ALA A 10 7.06 -12.69 -9.20
CA ALA A 10 7.52 -11.42 -8.65
C ALA A 10 8.20 -11.60 -7.28
N GLN A 11 7.64 -12.46 -6.42
CA GLN A 11 8.26 -12.80 -5.14
C GLN A 11 9.63 -13.48 -5.31
N ALA A 12 9.72 -14.46 -6.21
CA ALA A 12 10.97 -15.15 -6.49
C ALA A 12 12.03 -14.20 -7.08
N LEU A 13 11.63 -13.25 -7.94
CA LEU A 13 12.56 -12.26 -8.48
C LEU A 13 13.07 -11.30 -7.40
N THR A 14 12.24 -10.96 -6.42
CA THR A 14 12.64 -10.04 -5.34
C THR A 14 13.84 -10.52 -4.54
N SER A 15 14.07 -11.85 -4.45
CA SER A 15 15.23 -12.44 -3.76
C SER A 15 16.49 -12.55 -4.64
N VAL A 16 16.33 -12.57 -5.97
CA VAL A 16 17.43 -12.73 -6.94
C VAL A 16 17.87 -11.39 -7.51
N ASN A 17 16.90 -10.57 -7.93
CA ASN A 17 17.08 -9.23 -8.47
C ASN A 17 15.97 -8.32 -7.94
N ARG A 18 16.28 -7.60 -6.86
CA ARG A 18 15.29 -6.81 -6.14
C ARG A 18 14.66 -5.70 -6.98
N GLU A 19 15.42 -5.03 -7.85
CA GLU A 19 14.87 -3.96 -8.70
C GLU A 19 13.87 -4.49 -9.73
N GLU A 20 14.18 -5.62 -10.34
CA GLU A 20 13.29 -6.28 -11.29
C GLU A 20 12.04 -6.85 -10.59
N GLY A 21 12.20 -7.41 -9.39
CA GLY A 21 11.10 -7.85 -8.54
C GLY A 21 10.16 -6.70 -8.17
N ILE A 22 10.70 -5.56 -7.72
CA ILE A 22 9.94 -4.33 -7.45
C ILE A 22 9.20 -3.86 -8.71
N THR A 23 9.86 -3.90 -9.87
CA THR A 23 9.27 -3.44 -11.14
C THR A 23 8.08 -4.31 -11.54
N LEU A 24 8.24 -5.63 -11.46
CA LEU A 24 7.16 -6.57 -11.77
C LEU A 24 6.00 -6.46 -10.77
N LEU A 25 6.31 -6.34 -9.47
CA LEU A 25 5.29 -6.22 -8.42
C LEU A 25 4.51 -4.90 -8.55
N ASN A 26 5.19 -3.80 -8.87
CA ASN A 26 4.58 -2.51 -9.15
C ASN A 26 3.62 -2.60 -10.34
N LYS A 27 4.04 -3.27 -11.42
CA LYS A 27 3.18 -3.53 -12.59
C LYS A 27 1.91 -4.29 -12.19
N ILE A 28 2.04 -5.36 -11.41
CA ILE A 28 0.91 -6.16 -10.93
C ILE A 28 -0.04 -5.29 -10.08
N VAL A 29 0.49 -4.54 -9.13
CA VAL A 29 -0.34 -3.70 -8.23
C VAL A 29 -1.09 -2.61 -9.00
N ARG A 30 -0.48 -2.00 -10.01
CA ARG A 30 -1.06 -0.86 -10.75
C ARG A 30 -1.96 -1.26 -11.89
N GLU A 31 -1.57 -2.26 -12.67
CA GLU A 31 -2.21 -2.60 -13.94
C GLU A 31 -3.18 -3.78 -13.84
N GLN A 32 -3.06 -4.63 -12.82
CA GLN A 32 -3.95 -5.78 -12.70
C GLN A 32 -5.34 -5.33 -12.25
N GLU A 33 -6.30 -5.37 -13.15
CA GLU A 33 -7.72 -5.28 -12.82
C GLU A 33 -8.13 -6.50 -11.98
N VAL A 34 -8.91 -6.23 -10.93
CA VAL A 34 -9.40 -7.26 -10.01
C VAL A 34 -10.92 -7.14 -9.97
N ALA A 35 -11.60 -8.21 -10.37
CA ALA A 35 -13.05 -8.28 -10.27
C ALA A 35 -13.48 -8.37 -8.80
N GLU A 36 -14.61 -7.73 -8.45
CA GLU A 36 -15.14 -7.68 -7.08
C GLU A 36 -15.41 -9.08 -6.48
N ASN A 37 -15.68 -10.07 -7.31
CA ASN A 37 -15.97 -11.45 -6.89
C ASN A 37 -14.76 -12.39 -6.93
N ASP A 38 -13.57 -11.91 -7.34
CA ASP A 38 -12.35 -12.72 -7.38
C ASP A 38 -11.57 -12.58 -6.07
N GLU A 39 -12.00 -13.33 -5.06
CA GLU A 39 -11.38 -13.31 -3.72
C GLU A 39 -9.89 -13.68 -3.74
N GLU A 40 -9.48 -14.54 -4.68
CA GLU A 40 -8.08 -14.94 -4.82
C GLU A 40 -7.23 -13.76 -5.31
N LEU A 41 -7.65 -13.09 -6.37
CA LEU A 41 -6.94 -11.93 -6.90
C LEU A 41 -6.97 -10.74 -5.92
N ILE A 42 -8.09 -10.54 -5.20
CA ILE A 42 -8.16 -9.52 -4.14
C ILE A 42 -7.10 -9.81 -3.07
N ARG A 43 -6.98 -11.06 -2.62
CA ARG A 43 -5.98 -11.46 -1.62
C ARG A 43 -4.55 -11.29 -2.13
N LEU A 44 -4.27 -11.68 -3.38
CA LEU A 44 -2.95 -11.53 -3.99
C LEU A 44 -2.57 -10.06 -4.14
N LYS A 45 -3.51 -9.21 -4.55
CA LYS A 45 -3.28 -7.77 -4.68
C LYS A 45 -3.07 -7.10 -3.32
N GLU A 46 -3.83 -7.50 -2.29
CA GLU A 46 -3.61 -7.08 -0.90
C GLU A 46 -2.16 -7.40 -0.45
N GLN A 47 -1.71 -8.63 -0.66
CA GLN A 47 -0.34 -9.05 -0.33
C GLN A 47 0.72 -8.29 -1.13
N GLY A 48 0.50 -8.11 -2.44
CA GLY A 48 1.45 -7.41 -3.31
C GLY A 48 1.62 -5.94 -2.97
N ILE A 49 0.54 -5.25 -2.57
CA ILE A 49 0.63 -3.86 -2.09
C ILE A 49 1.50 -3.77 -0.83
N LEU A 50 1.25 -4.64 0.16
CA LEU A 50 2.00 -4.62 1.42
C LEU A 50 3.46 -4.99 1.21
N GLN A 51 3.73 -5.99 0.38
CA GLN A 51 5.09 -6.40 0.03
C GLN A 51 5.83 -5.30 -0.74
N LEU A 52 5.17 -4.62 -1.68
CA LEU A 52 5.78 -3.51 -2.41
C LEU A 52 6.08 -2.33 -1.48
N GLY A 53 5.17 -2.04 -0.54
CA GLY A 53 5.40 -1.00 0.46
C GLY A 53 6.61 -1.29 1.36
N GLU A 54 6.75 -2.53 1.81
CA GLU A 54 7.91 -2.99 2.58
C GLU A 54 9.21 -2.88 1.77
N LEU A 55 9.19 -3.24 0.49
CA LEU A 55 10.36 -3.08 -0.38
C LEU A 55 10.73 -1.61 -0.57
N TYR A 56 9.76 -0.71 -0.74
CA TYR A 56 10.05 0.72 -0.82
C TYR A 56 10.63 1.27 0.49
N LYS A 57 10.14 0.80 1.64
CA LYS A 57 10.70 1.13 2.95
C LYS A 57 12.17 0.70 3.03
N GLN A 58 12.47 -0.55 2.69
CA GLN A 58 13.83 -1.12 2.75
C GLN A 58 14.81 -0.39 1.82
N GLU A 59 14.35 0.05 0.65
CA GLU A 59 15.16 0.74 -0.35
C GLU A 59 15.20 2.27 -0.17
N GLY A 60 14.59 2.82 0.89
CA GLY A 60 14.57 4.27 1.14
C GLY A 60 13.71 5.07 0.13
N LYS A 61 12.83 4.40 -0.62
CA LYS A 61 12.00 4.96 -1.69
C LYS A 61 10.72 5.62 -1.15
N ALA A 62 10.89 6.68 -0.36
CA ALA A 62 9.80 7.34 0.36
C ALA A 62 8.73 7.90 -0.59
N LYS A 63 9.13 8.54 -1.70
CA LYS A 63 8.20 9.10 -2.68
C LYS A 63 7.33 8.02 -3.32
N GLU A 64 7.94 6.91 -3.69
CA GLU A 64 7.26 5.76 -4.29
C GLU A 64 6.28 5.12 -3.31
N LEU A 65 6.62 5.06 -2.02
CA LEU A 65 5.71 4.58 -0.97
C LEU A 65 4.53 5.54 -0.74
N ALA A 66 4.78 6.85 -0.73
CA ALA A 66 3.71 7.85 -0.65
C ALA A 66 2.75 7.76 -1.84
N ASP A 67 3.28 7.57 -3.05
CA ASP A 67 2.49 7.38 -4.26
C ASP A 67 1.73 6.06 -4.26
N LEU A 68 2.32 4.99 -3.73
CA LEU A 68 1.68 3.68 -3.58
C LEU A 68 0.40 3.80 -2.73
N ILE A 69 0.47 4.49 -1.59
CA ILE A 69 -0.69 4.71 -0.70
C ILE A 69 -1.86 5.35 -1.46
N LYS A 70 -1.57 6.32 -2.34
CA LYS A 70 -2.60 7.03 -3.14
C LYS A 70 -3.20 6.11 -4.21
N VAL A 71 -2.36 5.36 -4.91
CA VAL A 71 -2.75 4.47 -6.01
C VAL A 71 -3.51 3.25 -5.52
N THR A 72 -3.30 2.84 -4.27
CA THR A 72 -4.06 1.75 -3.65
C THR A 72 -5.51 2.12 -3.35
N ARG A 73 -5.89 3.40 -3.24
CA ARG A 73 -7.24 3.83 -2.80
C ARG A 73 -8.40 3.20 -3.59
N PRO A 74 -8.37 3.11 -4.94
CA PRO A 74 -9.44 2.44 -5.69
C PRO A 74 -9.55 0.94 -5.39
N PHE A 75 -8.46 0.26 -5.01
CA PHE A 75 -8.51 -1.14 -4.60
C PHE A 75 -9.18 -1.30 -3.22
N LEU A 76 -9.05 -0.31 -2.33
CA LEU A 76 -9.57 -0.40 -0.96
C LEU A 76 -11.10 -0.48 -0.91
N SER A 77 -11.82 -0.05 -1.96
CA SER A 77 -13.28 -0.22 -2.05
C SER A 77 -13.71 -1.66 -2.35
N LEU A 78 -12.79 -2.52 -2.81
CA LEU A 78 -13.04 -3.94 -3.10
C LEU A 78 -12.91 -4.84 -1.86
N ILE A 79 -12.49 -4.29 -0.72
CA ILE A 79 -12.28 -5.03 0.53
C ILE A 79 -13.11 -4.44 1.67
N SER A 80 -13.22 -5.19 2.77
CA SER A 80 -13.94 -4.69 3.95
C SER A 80 -13.28 -3.44 4.53
N LYS A 81 -14.09 -2.54 5.10
CA LYS A 81 -13.59 -1.30 5.74
C LYS A 81 -12.51 -1.55 6.78
N ALA A 82 -12.63 -2.65 7.53
CA ALA A 82 -11.63 -3.05 8.52
C ALA A 82 -10.28 -3.39 7.88
N LYS A 83 -10.29 -4.16 6.78
CA LYS A 83 -9.06 -4.47 6.04
C LYS A 83 -8.46 -3.23 5.40
N ALA A 84 -9.28 -2.39 4.76
CA ALA A 84 -8.83 -1.15 4.16
C ALA A 84 -8.15 -0.22 5.17
N ALA A 85 -8.77 -0.04 6.34
CA ALA A 85 -8.18 0.74 7.43
C ALA A 85 -6.85 0.17 7.92
N LYS A 86 -6.77 -1.17 8.08
CA LYS A 86 -5.53 -1.84 8.46
C LYS A 86 -4.42 -1.61 7.42
N MET A 87 -4.72 -1.80 6.13
CA MET A 87 -3.74 -1.61 5.06
C MET A 87 -3.20 -0.18 4.99
N VAL A 88 -4.08 0.82 5.01
CA VAL A 88 -3.66 2.23 4.97
C VAL A 88 -2.80 2.57 6.17
N ARG A 89 -3.20 2.13 7.37
CA ARG A 89 -2.41 2.31 8.58
C ARG A 89 -1.02 1.68 8.45
N THR A 90 -0.95 0.43 8.01
CA THR A 90 0.35 -0.26 7.82
C THR A 90 1.25 0.48 6.86
N LEU A 91 0.75 0.93 5.70
CA LEU A 91 1.57 1.66 4.73
C LEU A 91 2.02 3.04 5.24
N VAL A 92 1.15 3.76 5.94
CA VAL A 92 1.52 5.04 6.56
C VAL A 92 2.56 4.82 7.66
N ASP A 93 2.40 3.79 8.48
CA ASP A 93 3.39 3.43 9.51
C ASP A 93 4.75 3.09 8.87
N MET A 94 4.76 2.29 7.81
CA MET A 94 5.98 2.00 7.03
C MET A 94 6.66 3.27 6.54
N PHE A 95 5.88 4.24 6.04
CA PHE A 95 6.39 5.50 5.53
C PHE A 95 6.97 6.39 6.64
N LEU A 96 6.27 6.52 7.77
CA LEU A 96 6.72 7.34 8.90
C LEU A 96 7.97 6.76 9.57
N ASP A 97 8.11 5.44 9.59
CA ASP A 97 9.29 4.76 10.13
C ASP A 97 10.57 4.96 9.29
N MET A 98 10.46 5.49 8.06
CA MET A 98 11.64 5.72 7.21
C MET A 98 12.47 6.93 7.64
N ASP A 99 11.93 7.80 8.51
CA ASP A 99 12.52 9.08 8.92
C ASP A 99 13.20 9.82 7.76
N ALA A 100 12.49 9.88 6.62
CA ALA A 100 13.09 10.24 5.35
C ALA A 100 13.47 11.73 5.25
N GLY A 101 13.11 12.55 6.25
CA GLY A 101 13.40 13.98 6.30
C GLY A 101 12.86 14.74 5.08
N THR A 102 11.84 14.20 4.43
CA THR A 102 11.38 14.66 3.11
C THR A 102 10.49 15.90 3.21
N GLY A 103 9.98 16.20 4.40
CA GLY A 103 9.01 17.26 4.65
C GLY A 103 7.62 16.95 4.09
N ILE A 104 7.41 15.77 3.50
CA ILE A 104 6.11 15.35 2.93
C ILE A 104 5.29 14.53 3.94
N GLU A 105 5.86 14.15 5.08
CA GLU A 105 5.24 13.31 6.11
C GLU A 105 3.92 13.92 6.60
N VAL A 106 3.96 15.19 6.97
CA VAL A 106 2.78 15.94 7.42
C VAL A 106 1.72 16.02 6.32
N GLN A 107 2.14 16.25 5.07
CA GLN A 107 1.21 16.34 3.96
C GLN A 107 0.54 14.99 3.67
N LEU A 108 1.30 13.90 3.69
CA LEU A 108 0.77 12.55 3.49
C LEU A 108 -0.22 12.17 4.59
N CYS A 109 0.10 12.44 5.86
CA CYS A 109 -0.83 12.21 6.96
C CYS A 109 -2.13 13.00 6.79
N LYS A 110 -2.05 14.28 6.41
CA LYS A 110 -3.23 15.11 6.12
C LYS A 110 -4.06 14.55 4.96
N ASP A 111 -3.40 14.16 3.86
CA ASP A 111 -4.05 13.55 2.70
C ASP A 111 -4.77 12.23 3.07
N CYS A 112 -4.19 11.43 3.97
CA CYS A 112 -4.78 10.18 4.45
C CYS A 112 -5.93 10.41 5.45
N ILE A 113 -5.82 11.41 6.31
CA ILE A 113 -6.90 11.84 7.22
C ILE A 113 -8.11 12.31 6.41
N GLU A 114 -7.87 13.13 5.38
CA GLU A 114 -8.95 13.65 4.54
C GLU A 114 -9.65 12.53 3.77
N TRP A 115 -8.88 11.58 3.22
CA TRP A 115 -9.46 10.38 2.62
C TRP A 115 -10.28 9.55 3.64
N ALA A 116 -9.78 9.37 4.86
CA ALA A 116 -10.50 8.64 5.91
C ALA A 116 -11.83 9.32 6.28
N LYS A 117 -11.92 10.65 6.21
CA LYS A 117 -13.20 11.38 6.38
C LYS A 117 -14.16 11.09 5.24
N GLN A 118 -13.69 11.11 3.99
CA GLN A 118 -14.50 10.83 2.80
C GLN A 118 -15.10 9.41 2.87
N GLU A 119 -14.31 8.42 3.28
CA GLU A 119 -14.74 7.02 3.47
C GLU A 119 -15.61 6.79 4.72
N LYS A 120 -15.84 7.84 5.52
CA LYS A 120 -16.51 7.78 6.83
C LYS A 120 -15.86 6.74 7.76
N SER A 121 -14.53 6.64 7.72
CA SER A 121 -13.74 5.69 8.50
C SER A 121 -13.20 6.33 9.78
N THR A 122 -14.06 6.47 10.78
CA THR A 122 -13.77 7.21 12.03
C THR A 122 -12.54 6.70 12.76
N PHE A 123 -12.40 5.38 12.90
CA PHE A 123 -11.26 4.77 13.61
C PHE A 123 -9.93 4.97 12.87
N LEU A 124 -9.94 4.85 11.54
CA LEU A 124 -8.75 5.12 10.74
C LEU A 124 -8.33 6.58 10.89
N ARG A 125 -9.29 7.52 10.76
CA ARG A 125 -9.05 8.95 10.93
C ARG A 125 -8.40 9.24 12.30
N GLN A 126 -9.01 8.74 13.38
CA GLN A 126 -8.48 8.93 14.74
C GLN A 126 -7.07 8.34 14.90
N SER A 127 -6.82 7.15 14.33
CA SER A 127 -5.50 6.53 14.37
C SER A 127 -4.45 7.36 13.62
N LEU A 128 -4.80 7.96 12.48
CA LEU A 128 -3.89 8.80 11.70
C LEU A 128 -3.66 10.16 12.37
N GLU A 129 -4.71 10.76 12.97
CA GLU A 129 -4.59 12.00 13.76
C GLU A 129 -3.66 11.81 14.96
N ALA A 130 -3.79 10.69 15.69
CA ALA A 130 -2.90 10.37 16.80
C ALA A 130 -1.44 10.25 16.37
N ARG A 131 -1.18 9.67 15.18
CA ARG A 131 0.18 9.55 14.62
C ARG A 131 0.76 10.89 14.16
N LEU A 132 -0.07 11.85 13.73
CA LEU A 132 0.40 13.18 13.32
C LEU A 132 0.79 14.07 14.51
N ILE A 133 0.29 13.77 15.72
CA ILE A 133 0.57 14.51 16.95
C ILE A 133 1.79 13.94 17.70
N ALA A 134 2.04 12.63 17.54
CA ALA A 134 3.15 11.90 18.17
C ALA A 134 4.50 12.25 17.52
#